data_AF-A0A6G2PXD3-F1
#
_entry.id   AF-A0A6G2PXD3-F1
#
_cell.length_a   1.000
_cell.length_b   1.000
_cell.length_c   1.000
_cell.angle_alpha   90.00
_cell.angle_beta   90.00
_cell.angle_gamma   90.00
#
_symmetry.space_group_name_H-M   'P 1'
#
loop_
_entity.id
_entity.type
_entity.pdbx_description
1 polymer ?
#
loop_
_entity_poly.entity_id
_entity_poly.type
_entity_poly.pdbx_seq_one_letter_code
_entity_poly.pdbx_strand_id
1 'polypeptide(L)'
;MMVLFANNGLCVYCGAESRTMDHVIPFASGGADSPSNLVPACDSCNLSKGDTPLPQWIMRREFQNFTFWGNTNPLDEEGSLLDLYMIAHRECLRVFRRVESACLEIGDPQREIWFKECCDGESAPRDRWQIDRARTLCAKHVENARRSGYRYYPPLGVLRELHIREIEEEWDSIF
;
A
#
# COMPACT_ATOMS: atom_id res chain seq x y z
N MET A 1 12.90 5.16 -5.52
CA MET A 1 12.21 4.92 -6.81
C MET A 1 11.27 3.73 -6.70
N MET A 2 11.79 2.52 -6.44
CA MET A 2 11.00 1.29 -6.38
C MET A 2 9.74 1.37 -5.51
N VAL A 3 9.85 1.87 -4.27
CA VAL A 3 8.70 2.01 -3.34
C VAL A 3 7.60 2.89 -3.93
N LEU A 4 7.94 4.04 -4.52
CA LEU A 4 6.96 4.99 -5.08
C LEU A 4 6.10 4.38 -6.19
N PHE A 5 6.66 3.44 -6.95
CA PHE A 5 6.05 2.84 -8.13
C PHE A 5 5.49 1.43 -7.90
N ALA A 6 5.67 0.88 -6.70
CA ALA A 6 4.96 -0.32 -6.28
C ALA A 6 3.45 -0.08 -6.28
N ASN A 7 2.66 -1.16 -6.27
CA ASN A 7 1.19 -1.09 -6.31
C ASN A 7 0.69 -0.21 -7.47
N ASN A 8 1.28 -0.38 -8.66
CA ASN A 8 0.99 0.39 -9.87
C ASN A 8 1.20 1.91 -9.73
N GLY A 9 2.05 2.36 -8.81
CA GLY A 9 2.23 3.79 -8.50
C GLY A 9 1.00 4.42 -7.85
N LEU A 10 0.18 3.60 -7.18
CA LEU A 10 -0.99 4.04 -6.42
C LEU A 10 -0.72 3.88 -4.92
N CYS A 11 -1.28 4.80 -4.14
CA CYS A 11 -1.27 4.77 -2.70
C CYS A 11 -1.93 3.48 -2.18
N VAL A 12 -1.21 2.71 -1.35
CA VAL A 12 -1.73 1.47 -0.76
C VAL A 12 -2.95 1.71 0.13
N TYR A 13 -3.11 2.93 0.67
CA TYR A 13 -4.19 3.28 1.59
C TYR A 13 -5.50 3.63 0.87
N CYS A 14 -5.45 4.52 -0.12
CA CYS A 14 -6.67 5.06 -0.75
C CYS A 14 -6.77 4.80 -2.26
N GLY A 15 -5.73 4.28 -2.91
CA GLY A 15 -5.70 4.05 -4.35
C GLY A 15 -5.50 5.30 -5.20
N ALA A 16 -5.39 6.50 -4.60
CA ALA A 16 -4.97 7.70 -5.31
C ALA A 16 -3.51 7.59 -5.77
N GLU A 17 -3.07 8.53 -6.60
CA GLU A 17 -1.69 8.60 -7.05
C GLU A 17 -0.69 8.71 -5.86
N SER A 18 0.31 7.83 -5.79
CA SER A 18 1.36 7.91 -4.75
C SER A 18 2.34 9.06 -5.03
N ARG A 19 2.78 9.81 -4.04
CA ARG A 19 3.79 10.86 -4.21
C ARG A 19 4.86 10.85 -3.13
N THR A 20 4.64 10.05 -2.10
CA THR A 20 5.57 9.87 -1.00
C THR A 20 5.71 8.38 -0.70
N MET A 21 6.68 8.07 0.14
CA MET A 21 6.81 6.78 0.79
C MET A 21 6.36 6.97 2.23
N ASP A 22 5.77 5.93 2.83
CA ASP A 22 5.39 5.92 4.24
C ASP A 22 5.95 4.65 4.91
N HIS A 23 6.24 4.77 6.20
CA HIS A 23 6.59 3.64 7.06
C HIS A 23 5.30 3.06 7.65
N VAL A 24 4.99 1.80 7.36
CA VAL A 24 3.78 1.11 7.85
C VAL A 24 3.72 1.16 9.37
N ILE A 25 4.82 0.76 10.01
CA ILE A 25 5.14 1.04 11.41
C ILE A 25 5.91 2.36 11.43
N PRO A 26 5.42 3.40 12.11
CA PRO A 26 6.09 4.70 12.15
C PRO A 26 7.54 4.59 12.62
N PHE A 27 8.43 5.36 11.98
CA PHE A 27 9.84 5.42 12.39
C PHE A 27 9.99 5.86 13.85
N ALA A 28 9.18 6.84 14.29
CA ALA A 28 9.12 7.29 15.69
C ALA A 28 8.72 6.19 16.68
N SER A 29 8.08 5.12 16.21
CA SER A 29 7.71 3.92 16.99
C SER A 29 8.68 2.75 16.78
N GLY A 30 9.86 3.00 16.20
CA GLY A 30 10.89 1.97 15.95
C GLY A 30 10.72 1.18 14.65
N GLY A 31 9.87 1.66 13.72
CA GLY A 31 9.74 1.05 12.40
C GLY A 31 11.04 1.11 11.60
N ALA A 32 11.40 0.00 10.96
CA ALA A 32 12.63 -0.11 10.16
C ALA A 32 12.50 0.63 8.82
N ASP A 33 13.63 1.13 8.31
CA ASP A 33 13.73 1.69 6.95
C ASP A 33 14.07 0.57 5.94
N SER A 34 13.16 -0.39 5.79
CA SER A 34 13.34 -1.59 4.98
C SER A 34 12.19 -1.83 4.00
N PRO A 35 12.39 -2.61 2.92
CA PRO A 35 11.34 -2.99 1.98
C PRO A 35 10.07 -3.58 2.62
N SER A 36 10.22 -4.26 3.76
CA SER A 36 9.12 -4.85 4.53
C SER A 36 8.25 -3.83 5.25
N ASN A 37 8.70 -2.58 5.42
CA ASN A 37 8.01 -1.53 6.17
C ASN A 37 7.75 -0.26 5.35
N LEU A 38 8.21 -0.19 4.11
CA LEU A 38 8.06 0.97 3.23
C LEU A 38 6.99 0.73 2.16
N VAL A 39 6.06 1.66 2.00
CA VAL A 39 4.96 1.56 1.02
C VAL A 39 4.72 2.86 0.25
N PRO A 40 4.18 2.81 -0.98
CA PRO A 40 3.76 4.01 -1.70
C PRO A 40 2.52 4.64 -1.05
N ALA A 41 2.59 5.94 -0.78
CA ALA A 41 1.50 6.72 -0.20
C ALA A 41 1.27 8.03 -0.97
N CYS A 42 0.05 8.56 -0.94
CA CYS A 42 -0.22 9.93 -1.38
C CYS A 42 0.08 10.92 -0.24
N ASP A 43 0.32 12.19 -0.59
CA ASP A 43 0.62 13.25 0.38
C ASP A 43 -0.43 13.32 1.51
N SER A 44 -1.72 13.26 1.14
CA SER A 44 -2.84 13.38 2.09
C SER A 44 -2.90 12.22 3.09
N CYS A 45 -2.78 10.98 2.61
CA CYS A 45 -2.81 9.83 3.52
C CYS A 45 -1.56 9.76 4.39
N ASN A 46 -0.38 10.03 3.82
CA ASN A 46 0.87 10.04 4.57
C ASN A 46 0.82 11.07 5.71
N LEU A 47 0.40 12.30 5.39
CA LEU A 47 0.25 13.37 6.39
C LEU A 47 -0.84 13.04 7.43
N SER A 48 -1.97 12.49 7.01
CA SER A 48 -3.07 12.13 7.91
C SER A 48 -2.69 11.00 8.88
N LYS A 49 -1.91 10.01 8.41
CA LYS A 49 -1.42 8.91 9.23
C LYS A 49 -0.38 9.40 10.23
N GLY A 50 0.63 10.12 9.75
CA GLY A 50 1.76 10.58 10.55
C GLY A 50 2.34 9.41 11.38
N ASP A 51 2.57 9.66 12.66
CA ASP A 51 3.10 8.65 13.59
C ASP A 51 2.03 7.73 14.18
N THR A 52 0.82 7.69 13.62
CA THR A 52 -0.23 6.79 14.09
C THR A 52 -0.02 5.39 13.52
N PRO A 53 -0.03 4.32 14.35
CA PRO A 53 0.04 2.96 13.84
C PRO A 53 -1.14 2.65 12.89
N LEU A 54 -0.86 1.83 11.86
CA LEU A 54 -1.77 1.66 10.72
C LEU A 54 -3.21 1.25 11.08
N PRO A 55 -3.48 0.20 11.91
CA PRO A 55 -4.86 -0.17 12.24
C PRO A 55 -5.63 0.97 12.92
N GLN A 56 -4.99 1.66 13.85
CA GLN A 56 -5.56 2.76 14.63
C GLN A 56 -5.91 3.92 13.71
N TRP A 57 -5.02 4.25 12.75
CA TRP A 57 -5.28 5.28 11.77
C TRP A 57 -6.47 4.95 10.86
N ILE A 58 -6.53 3.74 10.32
CA ILE A 58 -7.63 3.31 9.44
C ILE A 58 -8.96 3.35 10.20
N MET A 59 -9.00 2.77 11.40
CA MET A 59 -10.20 2.81 12.24
C MET A 59 -10.65 4.25 12.45
N ARG A 60 -9.76 5.14 12.93
CA ARG A 60 -10.08 6.56 13.11
C ARG A 60 -10.63 7.21 11.85
N ARG A 61 -10.01 6.96 10.69
CA ARG A 61 -10.43 7.49 9.39
C ARG A 61 -11.83 7.01 9.01
N GLU A 62 -12.10 5.72 9.14
CA GLU A 62 -13.42 5.17 8.80
C GLU A 62 -14.52 5.68 9.74
N PHE A 63 -14.27 5.70 11.05
CA PHE A 63 -15.21 6.30 12.00
C PHE A 63 -15.52 7.78 11.68
N GLN A 64 -14.51 8.56 11.26
CA GLN A 64 -14.71 9.95 10.82
C GLN A 64 -15.50 10.05 9.50
N ASN A 65 -15.27 9.14 8.55
CA ASN A 65 -16.02 9.10 7.29
C ASN A 65 -17.51 8.84 7.51
N PHE A 66 -17.87 7.98 8.46
CA PHE A 66 -19.27 7.67 8.78
C PHE A 66 -19.97 8.73 9.63
N THR A 67 -19.21 9.54 10.39
CA THR A 67 -19.80 10.50 11.35
C THR A 67 -19.85 11.95 10.85
N PHE A 68 -19.03 12.32 9.86
CA PHE A 68 -18.90 13.71 9.42
C PHE A 68 -19.15 13.96 7.93
N TRP A 69 -18.92 12.98 7.03
CA TRP A 69 -18.85 13.23 5.59
C TRP A 69 -19.91 12.47 4.80
N GLY A 70 -21.18 12.87 4.90
CA GLY A 70 -22.25 12.60 3.91
C GLY A 70 -22.56 11.14 3.53
N ASN A 71 -21.81 10.17 4.06
CA ASN A 71 -22.07 8.74 3.96
C ASN A 71 -23.15 8.38 4.98
N THR A 72 -23.98 7.40 4.65
CA THR A 72 -24.92 6.83 5.61
C THR A 72 -24.13 6.28 6.79
N ASN A 73 -24.29 6.92 7.94
CA ASN A 73 -23.83 6.39 9.20
C ASN A 73 -24.66 5.12 9.45
N PRO A 74 -24.03 3.94 9.61
CA PRO A 74 -24.75 2.72 9.94
C PRO A 74 -25.62 2.87 11.20
N LEU A 75 -25.29 3.83 12.10
CA LEU A 75 -26.09 4.14 13.28
C LEU A 75 -27.31 5.04 13.02
N ASP A 76 -27.40 5.69 11.86
CA ASP A 76 -28.55 6.55 11.51
C ASP A 76 -29.70 5.73 10.88
N GLU A 77 -29.43 4.47 10.49
CA GLU A 77 -30.39 3.47 10.01
C GLU A 77 -30.61 2.37 11.08
N GLU A 78 -31.15 1.21 10.71
CA GLU A 78 -31.33 0.05 11.62
C GLU A 78 -30.00 -0.65 12.02
N GLY A 79 -28.85 -0.05 11.74
CA GLY A 79 -27.54 -0.65 12.02
C GLY A 79 -27.05 -0.42 13.46
N SER A 80 -26.03 -1.18 13.84
CA SER A 80 -25.47 -1.21 15.19
C SER A 80 -24.04 -0.69 15.25
N LEU A 81 -23.54 -0.44 16.47
CA LEU A 81 -22.12 -0.14 16.70
C LEU A 81 -21.20 -1.29 16.21
N LEU A 82 -21.69 -2.54 16.27
CA LEU A 82 -20.97 -3.69 15.75
C LEU A 82 -20.84 -3.61 14.22
N ASP A 83 -21.90 -3.21 13.51
CA ASP A 83 -21.84 -3.08 12.04
C ASP A 83 -20.83 -2.03 11.61
N LEU A 84 -20.82 -0.88 12.29
CA LEU A 84 -19.85 0.18 12.08
C LEU A 84 -18.41 -0.32 12.28
N TYR A 85 -18.14 -1.03 13.38
CA TYR A 85 -16.83 -1.62 13.64
C TYR A 85 -16.45 -2.65 12.57
N MET A 86 -17.38 -3.53 12.17
CA MET A 86 -17.11 -4.56 11.17
C MET A 86 -16.83 -3.98 9.78
N ILE A 87 -17.46 -2.85 9.41
CA ILE A 87 -17.12 -2.14 8.18
C ILE A 87 -15.69 -1.59 8.24
N ALA A 88 -15.34 -0.86 9.31
CA ALA A 88 -14.00 -0.32 9.48
C ALA A 88 -12.93 -1.43 9.54
N HIS A 89 -13.23 -2.55 10.21
CA HIS A 89 -12.37 -3.72 10.28
C HIS A 89 -12.14 -4.35 8.90
N ARG A 90 -13.17 -4.47 8.05
CA ARG A 90 -13.00 -4.96 6.68
C ARG A 90 -12.10 -4.05 5.85
N GLU A 91 -12.21 -2.73 6.03
CA GLU A 91 -11.31 -1.79 5.37
C GLU A 91 -9.86 -1.90 5.88
N CYS A 92 -9.66 -2.13 7.19
CA CYS A 92 -8.33 -2.48 7.72
C CYS A 92 -7.75 -3.66 6.94
N LEU A 93 -8.44 -4.80 6.90
CA LEU A 93 -7.95 -6.00 6.21
C LEU A 93 -7.68 -5.76 4.71
N ARG A 94 -8.50 -4.94 4.04
CA ARG A 94 -8.28 -4.55 2.64
C ARG A 94 -7.01 -3.73 2.44
N VAL A 95 -6.70 -2.83 3.37
CA VAL A 95 -5.45 -2.04 3.33
C VAL A 95 -4.25 -2.93 3.67
N PHE A 96 -4.34 -3.79 4.68
CA PHE A 96 -3.26 -4.72 5.05
C PHE A 96 -2.81 -5.58 3.87
N ARG A 97 -3.76 -6.19 3.14
CA ARG A 97 -3.44 -6.98 1.94
C ARG A 97 -2.72 -6.18 0.85
N ARG A 98 -3.06 -4.89 0.69
CA ARG A 98 -2.38 -4.00 -0.27
C ARG A 98 -0.97 -3.65 0.20
N VAL A 99 -0.80 -3.40 1.50
CA VAL A 99 0.50 -3.14 2.14
C VAL A 99 1.42 -4.34 1.97
N GLU A 100 0.98 -5.54 2.35
CA GLU A 100 1.76 -6.77 2.22
C GLU A 100 2.16 -7.03 0.77
N SER A 101 1.21 -6.91 -0.16
CA SER A 101 1.50 -7.06 -1.58
C SER A 101 2.52 -6.05 -2.09
N ALA A 102 2.48 -4.80 -1.62
CA ALA A 102 3.44 -3.78 -1.99
C ALA A 102 4.83 -4.08 -1.39
N CYS A 103 4.90 -4.48 -0.11
CA CYS A 103 6.16 -4.84 0.53
C CYS A 103 6.83 -6.04 -0.17
N LEU A 104 6.05 -7.05 -0.59
CA LEU A 104 6.56 -8.18 -1.37
C LEU A 104 7.08 -7.75 -2.74
N GLU A 105 6.36 -6.86 -3.44
CA GLU A 105 6.82 -6.29 -4.72
C GLU A 105 8.14 -5.53 -4.54
N ILE A 106 8.25 -4.72 -3.49
CA ILE A 106 9.44 -3.91 -3.17
C ILE A 106 10.61 -4.80 -2.75
N GLY A 107 10.33 -5.91 -2.06
CA GLY A 107 11.36 -6.86 -1.61
C GLY A 107 11.89 -7.80 -2.70
N ASP A 108 11.27 -7.84 -3.88
CA ASP A 108 11.64 -8.76 -4.96
C ASP A 108 12.94 -8.31 -5.68
N PRO A 109 14.02 -9.13 -5.67
CA PRO A 109 15.27 -8.83 -6.37
C PRO A 109 15.08 -8.59 -7.88
N GLN A 110 14.15 -9.28 -8.54
CA GLN A 110 13.88 -9.07 -9.96
C GLN A 110 13.28 -7.68 -10.20
N ARG A 111 12.43 -7.21 -9.27
CA ARG A 111 11.87 -5.88 -9.32
C ARG A 111 12.94 -4.81 -9.14
N GLU A 112 13.88 -5.04 -8.22
CA GLU A 112 15.03 -4.16 -8.01
C GLU A 112 15.90 -4.06 -9.27
N ILE A 113 16.22 -5.19 -9.91
CA ILE A 113 16.98 -5.22 -11.17
C ILE A 113 16.23 -4.46 -12.27
N TRP A 114 14.95 -4.75 -12.46
CA TRP A 114 14.12 -4.09 -13.46
C TRP A 114 14.09 -2.57 -13.27
N PHE A 115 13.97 -2.08 -12.02
CA PHE A 115 14.04 -0.65 -11.74
C PHE A 115 15.40 -0.04 -12.05
N LYS A 116 16.50 -0.73 -11.72
CA LYS A 116 17.86 -0.26 -12.04
C LYS A 116 18.07 -0.13 -13.55
N GLU A 117 17.57 -1.09 -14.33
CA GLU A 117 17.68 -1.09 -15.79
C GLU A 117 16.73 -0.08 -16.46
N CYS A 118 15.49 0.03 -16.01
CA CYS A 118 14.47 0.89 -16.65
C CYS A 118 14.51 2.36 -16.19
N CYS A 119 15.10 2.66 -15.04
CA CYS A 119 15.17 4.04 -14.51
C CYS A 119 16.57 4.66 -14.62
N ASP A 120 17.45 4.09 -15.46
CA ASP A 120 18.74 4.63 -15.91
C ASP A 120 19.60 5.25 -14.80
N GLY A 121 19.70 4.55 -13.66
CA GLY A 121 20.54 4.98 -12.54
C GLY A 121 20.13 6.31 -11.89
N GLU A 122 18.93 6.84 -12.15
CA GLU A 122 18.48 8.06 -11.48
C GLU A 122 18.37 7.81 -9.97
N SER A 123 18.96 8.72 -9.19
CA SER A 123 18.85 8.73 -7.73
C SER A 123 17.39 8.86 -7.31
N ALA A 124 17.07 8.48 -6.06
CA ALA A 124 15.72 8.69 -5.55
C ALA A 124 15.29 10.16 -5.77
N PRO A 125 14.08 10.39 -6.33
CA PRO A 125 13.64 11.74 -6.67
C PRO A 125 13.57 12.57 -5.38
N ARG A 126 14.22 13.73 -5.42
CA ARG A 126 14.37 14.67 -4.30
C ARG A 126 13.28 15.73 -4.26
N ASP A 127 12.57 15.91 -5.37
CA ASP A 127 11.48 16.86 -5.50
C ASP A 127 10.32 16.32 -6.36
N ARG A 128 9.22 17.07 -6.38
CA ARG A 128 8.00 16.69 -7.12
C ARG A 128 8.21 16.58 -8.63
N TRP A 129 9.05 17.43 -9.21
CA TRP A 129 9.29 17.38 -10.65
C TRP A 129 10.03 16.10 -11.04
N GLN A 130 11.00 15.68 -10.23
CA GLN A 130 11.68 14.40 -10.41
C GLN A 130 10.72 13.21 -10.25
N ILE A 131 9.74 13.29 -9.35
CA ILE A 131 8.67 12.28 -9.24
C ILE A 131 7.85 12.22 -10.52
N ASP A 132 7.34 13.35 -11.02
CA ASP A 132 6.50 13.40 -12.23
C ASP A 132 7.24 12.91 -13.49
N ARG A 133 8.51 13.30 -13.64
CA ARG A 133 9.40 12.80 -14.69
C ARG A 133 9.59 11.29 -14.58
N ALA A 134 9.92 10.81 -13.39
CA ALA A 134 10.07 9.38 -13.11
C ALA A 134 8.80 8.59 -13.44
N ARG A 135 7.60 9.14 -13.16
CA ARG A 135 6.34 8.48 -13.57
C ARG A 135 6.22 8.36 -15.07
N THR A 136 6.52 9.44 -15.78
CA THR A 136 6.42 9.48 -17.24
C THR A 136 7.34 8.44 -17.88
N LEU A 137 8.55 8.29 -17.34
CA LEU A 137 9.50 7.25 -17.75
C LEU A 137 9.00 5.85 -17.38
N CYS A 138 8.63 5.62 -16.12
CA CYS A 138 8.14 4.32 -15.65
C CYS A 138 6.89 3.87 -16.40
N ALA A 139 5.95 4.77 -16.69
CA ALA A 139 4.73 4.45 -17.46
C ALA A 139 5.05 3.97 -18.87
N LYS A 140 6.00 4.60 -19.56
CA LYS A 140 6.49 4.15 -20.87
C LYS A 140 7.17 2.78 -20.78
N HIS A 141 7.99 2.56 -19.75
CA HIS A 141 8.66 1.27 -19.54
C HIS A 141 7.68 0.15 -19.19
N VAL A 142 6.66 0.42 -18.38
CA VAL A 142 5.57 -0.52 -18.08
C VAL A 142 4.80 -0.88 -19.34
N GLU A 143 4.47 0.11 -20.18
CA GLU A 143 3.80 -0.13 -21.46
C GLU A 143 4.67 -0.93 -22.44
N ASN A 144 5.97 -0.63 -22.50
CA ASN A 144 6.92 -1.40 -23.31
C ASN A 144 7.09 -2.84 -22.79
N ALA A 145 7.15 -3.03 -21.47
CA ALA A 145 7.20 -4.36 -20.84
C ALA A 145 5.93 -5.17 -21.15
N ARG A 146 4.75 -4.54 -21.12
CA ARG A 146 3.50 -5.18 -21.55
C ARG A 146 3.56 -5.63 -23.01
N ARG A 147 4.10 -4.79 -23.90
CA ARG A 147 4.23 -5.09 -25.34
C ARG A 147 5.26 -6.18 -25.64
N SER A 148 6.32 -6.29 -24.85
CA SER A 148 7.36 -7.31 -25.03
C SER A 148 6.98 -8.69 -24.47
N GLY A 149 5.78 -8.81 -23.88
CA GLY A 149 5.36 -10.04 -23.20
C GLY A 149 6.02 -10.24 -21.84
N TYR A 150 6.73 -9.23 -21.32
CA TYR A 150 7.23 -9.24 -19.95
C TYR A 150 6.02 -9.14 -19.00
N ARG A 151 5.60 -10.30 -18.52
CA ARG A 151 4.54 -10.45 -17.53
C ARG A 151 5.00 -9.69 -16.29
N TYR A 152 4.22 -8.68 -15.87
CA TYR A 152 4.41 -8.07 -14.56
C TYR A 152 4.49 -9.18 -13.51
N TYR A 153 5.52 -9.16 -12.67
CA TYR A 153 5.66 -10.10 -11.56
C TYR A 153 4.42 -9.97 -10.65
N PRO A 154 3.86 -11.10 -10.21
CA PRO A 154 2.58 -11.59 -10.69
C PRO A 154 1.42 -10.59 -10.47
N PRO A 155 0.33 -10.66 -11.27
CA PRO A 155 -0.88 -9.92 -10.98
C PRO A 155 -1.37 -10.28 -9.58
N LEU A 156 -1.27 -9.34 -8.62
CA LEU A 156 -2.02 -9.08 -7.36
C LEU A 156 -2.80 -10.24 -6.65
N GLY A 157 -2.49 -11.50 -6.95
CA GLY A 157 -3.31 -12.68 -6.73
C GLY A 157 -2.52 -13.99 -6.66
N VAL A 158 -1.28 -14.06 -7.18
CA VAL A 158 -0.44 -15.29 -7.04
C VAL A 158 0.34 -15.33 -5.72
N LEU A 159 0.50 -14.20 -5.03
CA LEU A 159 1.14 -14.16 -3.70
C LEU A 159 0.14 -14.34 -2.54
N ARG A 160 -1.14 -14.62 -2.85
CA ARG A 160 -2.24 -14.58 -1.88
C ARG A 160 -2.62 -15.95 -1.29
N GLU A 161 -2.19 -17.05 -1.89
CA GLU A 161 -2.60 -18.40 -1.45
C GLU A 161 -1.55 -19.13 -0.59
N LEU A 162 -0.27 -18.79 -0.72
CA LEU A 162 0.80 -19.51 0.01
C LEU A 162 1.00 -18.97 1.43
N HIS A 163 1.07 -17.65 1.61
CA HIS A 163 1.45 -17.08 2.92
C HIS A 163 0.30 -16.97 3.94
N ILE A 164 -0.95 -16.77 3.47
CA ILE A 164 -2.11 -16.69 4.38
C ILE A 164 -2.47 -18.08 4.93
N ARG A 165 -2.37 -19.13 4.12
CA ARG A 165 -2.62 -20.51 4.57
C ARG A 165 -1.61 -20.96 5.62
N GLU A 166 -0.33 -20.64 5.43
CA GLU A 166 0.71 -20.94 6.41
C GLU A 166 0.41 -20.28 7.77
N ILE A 167 -0.02 -19.02 7.77
CA ILE A 167 -0.39 -18.30 9.01
C ILE A 167 -1.66 -18.89 9.63
N GLU A 168 -2.71 -19.16 8.85
CA GLU A 168 -3.95 -19.77 9.35
C GLU A 168 -3.72 -21.17 9.93
N GLU A 169 -2.92 -22.02 9.27
CA GLU A 169 -2.53 -23.35 9.75
C GLU A 169 -1.68 -23.30 11.03
N GLU A 170 -0.78 -22.32 11.14
CA GLU A 170 0.04 -22.12 12.35
C GLU A 170 -0.84 -21.66 13.53
N TRP A 171 -1.81 -20.77 13.29
CA TRP A 171 -2.76 -20.33 14.30
C TRP A 171 -3.73 -21.42 14.75
N ASP A 172 -4.24 -22.24 13.83
CA ASP A 172 -5.08 -23.41 14.12
C ASP A 172 -4.29 -24.54 14.81
N SER A 173 -2.96 -24.54 14.74
CA SER A 173 -2.11 -25.48 15.48
C SER A 173 -1.82 -25.05 16.93
N ILE A 174 -2.02 -23.77 17.24
CA ILE A 174 -1.76 -23.16 18.55
C ILE A 174 -3.01 -23.16 19.44
N PHE A 175 -4.22 -23.28 18.85
CA PHE A 175 -5.51 -23.27 19.55
C PHE A 175 -6.35 -24.52 19.27
#